data_AF-A0A519SSQ4-F1
#
_entry.id   AF-A0A519SSQ4-F1
#
_cell.length_a   1.000
_cell.length_b   1.000
_cell.length_c   1.000
_cell.angle_alpha   90.00
_cell.angle_beta   90.00
_cell.angle_gamma   90.00
#
_symmetry.space_group_name_H-M   'P 1'
#
loop_
_entity.id
_entity.type
_entity.pdbx_description
1 polymer ?
#
loop_
_entity_poly.entity_id
_entity_poly.type
_entity_poly.pdbx_seq_one_letter_code
_entity_poly.pdbx_strand_id
1 'polypeptide(L)'
;MDTTSHHSPVLDRFAAQEAIEAAWDDSTLLDQPETQAAIEHVIEDLDKGKLRVAEPPTEEGGEWKINEWVKKAVILYFPIRKMETQEVGPFEYHDKMA
;
A
#
# COMPACT_ATOMS: atom_id res chain seq x y z
N MET A 1 -28.95 11.29 -3.33
CA MET A 1 -28.08 10.43 -4.15
C MET A 1 -26.68 10.74 -3.68
N ASP A 2 -26.30 10.10 -2.58
CA ASP A 2 -25.09 10.37 -1.83
C ASP A 2 -23.87 9.83 -2.58
N THR A 3 -23.05 10.74 -3.11
CA THR A 3 -21.68 10.46 -3.50
C THR A 3 -20.77 10.83 -2.34
N THR A 4 -20.61 9.93 -1.36
CA THR A 4 -19.58 10.06 -0.34
C THR A 4 -18.23 9.79 -1.01
N SER A 5 -17.69 10.82 -1.67
CA SER A 5 -16.30 10.88 -2.09
C SER A 5 -15.46 10.77 -0.83
N HIS A 6 -14.95 9.57 -0.52
CA HIS A 6 -13.92 9.37 0.48
C HIS A 6 -12.64 10.01 -0.05
N HIS A 7 -12.54 11.33 0.07
CA HIS A 7 -11.25 11.98 -0.01
C HIS A 7 -10.52 11.62 1.28
N SER A 8 -9.82 10.49 1.26
CA SER A 8 -8.85 10.18 2.31
C SER A 8 -7.94 11.41 2.42
N PRO A 9 -7.82 12.03 3.61
CA PRO A 9 -6.87 13.13 3.79
C PRO A 9 -5.53 12.62 3.31
N VAL A 10 -4.89 13.36 2.39
CA VAL A 10 -3.56 13.02 1.89
C VAL A 10 -2.66 12.90 3.12
N LEU A 11 -2.33 11.67 3.51
CA LEU A 11 -1.39 11.45 4.59
C LEU A 11 -0.04 11.92 4.05
N ASP A 12 0.64 12.77 4.81
CA ASP A 12 1.99 13.13 4.45
C ASP A 12 2.87 11.86 4.44
N ARG A 13 3.84 11.83 3.52
CA ARG A 13 4.69 10.66 3.28
C ARG A 13 5.41 10.19 4.55
N PHE A 14 5.82 11.11 5.43
CA PHE A 14 6.51 10.75 6.66
C PHE A 14 5.57 10.01 7.63
N ALA A 15 4.34 10.49 7.78
CA ALA A 15 3.33 9.83 8.61
C ALA A 15 2.99 8.43 8.10
N ALA A 16 2.87 8.25 6.77
CA ALA A 16 2.67 6.94 6.18
C ALA A 16 3.87 6.02 6.44
N GLN A 17 5.10 6.50 6.25
CA GLN A 17 6.30 5.71 6.52
C GLN A 17 6.37 5.24 7.98
N GLU A 18 6.14 6.12 8.95
CA GLU A 18 6.15 5.77 10.37
C GLU A 18 5.12 4.69 10.71
N ALA A 19 3.88 4.83 10.19
CA ALA A 19 2.84 3.84 10.40
C ALA A 19 3.21 2.46 9.83
N ILE A 20 3.80 2.43 8.63
CA ILE A 20 4.24 1.19 7.99
C ILE A 20 5.39 0.54 8.74
N GLU A 21 6.36 1.32 9.20
CA GLU A 21 7.49 0.80 9.98
C GLU A 21 7.03 0.27 11.34
N ALA A 22 6.13 1.00 12.02
CA ALA A 22 5.54 0.54 13.28
C ALA A 22 4.76 -0.78 13.10
N ALA A 23 3.90 -0.87 12.08
CA ALA A 23 3.11 -2.07 11.81
C ALA A 23 3.95 -3.26 11.32
N TRP A 24 5.11 -2.99 10.72
CA TRP A 24 6.08 -4.02 10.37
C TRP A 24 6.74 -4.63 11.61
N ASP A 25 7.07 -3.80 12.60
CA ASP A 25 7.69 -4.24 13.84
C ASP A 25 6.67 -4.84 14.83
N ASP A 26 5.42 -4.40 14.79
CA ASP A 26 4.30 -4.92 15.58
C ASP A 26 3.06 -5.17 14.71
N SER A 27 2.86 -6.43 14.32
CA SER A 27 1.73 -6.84 13.48
C SER A 27 0.36 -6.69 14.14
N THR A 28 0.29 -6.51 15.47
CA THR A 28 -1.00 -6.25 16.14
C THR A 28 -1.61 -4.91 15.75
N LEU A 29 -0.79 -3.97 15.26
CA LEU A 29 -1.23 -2.69 14.74
C LEU A 29 -2.05 -2.83 13.44
N LEU A 30 -2.00 -3.97 12.75
CA LEU A 30 -2.81 -4.22 11.55
C LEU A 30 -4.31 -4.26 11.84
N ASP A 31 -4.72 -4.46 13.09
CA ASP A 31 -6.13 -4.39 13.49
C ASP A 31 -6.65 -2.96 13.62
N GLN A 32 -5.76 -1.95 13.58
CA GLN A 32 -6.13 -0.55 13.73
C GLN A 32 -6.57 0.05 12.38
N PRO A 33 -7.74 0.72 12.30
CA PRO A 33 -8.23 1.34 11.08
C PRO A 33 -7.24 2.35 10.47
N GLU A 34 -6.51 3.08 11.30
CA GLU A 34 -5.54 4.09 10.87
C GLU A 34 -4.34 3.46 10.18
N THR A 35 -3.84 2.32 10.70
CA THR A 35 -2.78 1.54 10.08
C THR A 35 -3.22 0.99 8.73
N GLN A 36 -4.43 0.43 8.65
CA GLN A 36 -4.98 -0.09 7.40
C GLN A 36 -5.14 1.02 6.36
N ALA A 37 -5.67 2.18 6.75
CA ALA A 37 -5.80 3.34 5.87
C ALA A 37 -4.44 3.86 5.37
N ALA A 38 -3.40 3.84 6.22
CA ALA A 38 -2.04 4.19 5.80
C ALA A 38 -1.48 3.20 4.77
N ILE A 39 -1.66 1.89 4.99
CA ILE A 39 -1.26 0.86 4.01
C ILE A 39 -1.99 1.05 2.69
N GLU A 40 -3.32 1.19 2.71
CA GLU A 40 -4.14 1.39 1.51
C GLU A 40 -3.74 2.66 0.74
N HIS A 41 -3.45 3.75 1.44
CA HIS A 41 -2.98 4.99 0.82
C HIS A 41 -1.64 4.80 0.09
N VAL A 42 -0.72 4.04 0.67
CA VAL A 42 0.58 3.74 0.04
C VAL A 42 0.40 2.89 -1.22
N ILE A 43 -0.50 1.90 -1.19
CA ILE A 43 -0.84 1.10 -2.38
C ILE A 43 -1.49 1.97 -3.46
N GLU A 44 -2.39 2.88 -3.09
CA GLU A 44 -3.02 3.81 -4.02
C GLU A 44 -2.01 4.76 -4.68
N ASP A 45 -1.05 5.28 -3.91
CA ASP A 45 0.00 6.15 -4.45
C ASP A 45 1.02 5.38 -5.32
N LEU A 46 1.24 4.09 -5.04
CA LEU A 46 1.99 3.19 -5.93
C LEU A 46 1.24 2.97 -7.26
N ASP A 47 -0.06 2.66 -7.20
CA ASP A 47 -0.90 2.43 -8.39
C ASP A 47 -0.97 3.68 -9.29
N LYS A 48 -1.09 4.86 -8.67
CA LYS A 48 -1.08 6.16 -9.38
C LYS A 48 0.31 6.60 -9.83
N GLY A 49 1.37 5.85 -9.49
CA GLY A 49 2.76 6.18 -9.83
C GLY A 49 3.32 7.42 -9.15
N LYS A 50 2.67 7.92 -8.07
CA LYS A 50 3.18 9.02 -7.24
C LYS A 50 4.30 8.56 -6.32
N LEU A 51 4.25 7.29 -5.92
CA LEU A 51 5.27 6.63 -5.15
C LEU A 51 5.90 5.51 -5.98
N ARG A 52 7.19 5.23 -5.75
CA ARG A 52 7.90 4.15 -6.39
C ARG A 52 8.75 3.40 -5.38
N VAL A 53 8.86 2.08 -5.54
CA VAL A 53 9.74 1.25 -4.70
C VAL A 53 11.23 1.60 -4.92
N ALA A 54 11.60 1.96 -6.14
CA ALA A 54 12.96 2.34 -6.51
C ALA A 54 12.94 3.56 -7.42
N GLU A 55 13.86 4.49 -7.15
CA GLU A 55 14.07 5.73 -7.89
C GLU A 55 15.47 5.70 -8.53
N PRO A 56 15.60 6.13 -9.80
CA PRO A 56 16.89 6.14 -10.48
C PRO A 56 17.84 7.13 -9.79
N PRO A 57 19.16 6.89 -9.89
CA PRO A 57 20.15 7.84 -9.40
C PRO A 57 19.99 9.20 -10.09
N THR A 58 20.29 10.27 -9.36
CA THR A 58 20.31 11.64 -9.90
C THR A 58 21.59 11.96 -10.67
N GLU A 59 22.64 11.16 -10.47
CA GLU A 59 23.96 11.33 -11.08
C GLU A 59 24.31 10.12 -11.96
N GLU A 60 25.07 10.36 -13.03
CA GLU A 60 25.50 9.31 -13.94
C GLU A 60 26.44 8.31 -13.22
N GLY A 61 26.10 7.02 -13.28
CA GLY A 61 26.82 5.96 -12.56
C GLY A 61 26.46 5.82 -11.07
N GLY A 62 25.48 6.57 -10.56
CA GLY A 62 25.01 6.45 -9.18
C GLY A 62 24.21 5.17 -8.91
N GLU A 63 23.91 4.91 -7.63
CA GLU A 63 23.13 3.75 -7.19
C GLU A 63 21.62 4.05 -7.17
N TRP A 64 20.80 3.02 -7.37
CA TRP A 64 19.35 3.13 -7.22
C TRP A 64 18.96 3.36 -5.77
N LYS A 65 18.15 4.39 -5.52
CA LYS A 65 17.58 4.63 -4.20
C LYS A 65 16.36 3.73 -4.01
N ILE A 66 16.38 2.94 -2.93
CA ILE A 66 15.28 2.01 -2.59
C ILE A 66 14.45 2.58 -1.44
N ASN A 67 13.15 2.72 -1.65
CA ASN A 67 12.19 3.04 -0.60
C ASN A 67 11.72 1.73 0.06
N GLU A 68 12.48 1.20 1.02
CA GLU A 68 12.23 -0.12 1.61
C GLU A 68 10.87 -0.23 2.32
N TRP A 69 10.45 0.83 3.01
CA TRP A 69 9.15 0.88 3.69
C TRP A 69 7.99 0.67 2.71
N VAL A 70 8.14 1.08 1.45
CA VAL A 70 7.12 0.86 0.42
C VAL A 70 6.97 -0.63 0.10
N LYS A 71 8.06 -1.40 0.12
CA LYS A 71 8.00 -2.87 0.00
C LYS A 71 7.30 -3.48 1.21
N LYS A 72 7.58 -2.98 2.42
CA LYS A 72 6.91 -3.42 3.65
C LYS A 72 5.41 -3.18 3.55
N ALA A 73 4.97 -2.02 3.05
CA ALA A 73 3.55 -1.72 2.83
C ALA A 73 2.87 -2.72 1.88
N VAL A 74 3.52 -3.08 0.76
CA VAL A 74 3.00 -4.11 -0.16
C VAL A 74 2.83 -5.45 0.56
N ILE A 75 3.79 -5.85 1.39
CA ILE A 75 3.70 -7.10 2.15
C ILE A 75 2.59 -7.03 3.21
N LEU A 76 2.49 -5.91 3.94
CA LEU A 76 1.47 -5.70 4.97
C LEU A 76 0.05 -5.54 4.41
N TYR A 77 -0.09 -5.25 3.10
CA TYR A 77 -1.37 -5.24 2.43
C TYR A 77 -2.01 -6.64 2.37
N PHE A 78 -1.24 -7.69 2.11
CA PHE A 78 -1.79 -9.05 2.00
C PHE A 78 -2.56 -9.58 3.23
N PRO A 79 -2.08 -9.41 4.49
CA PRO A 79 -2.83 -9.87 5.66
C PRO A 79 -4.13 -9.09 5.90
N ILE A 80 -4.21 -7.81 5.51
CA ILE A 80 -5.43 -7.00 5.70
C ILE A 80 -6.49 -7.25 4.61
N ARG A 81 -6.14 -7.98 3.54
CA ARG A 81 -7.06 -8.38 2.48
C ARG A 81 -7.69 -9.75 2.72
N LYS A 82 -8.99 -9.83 2.38
CA LYS A 82 -9.78 -11.06 2.40
C LYS A 82 -9.62 -11.80 1.08
N MET A 83 -9.80 -13.13 1.11
CA MET A 83 -9.93 -13.90 -0.12
C MET A 83 -11.24 -13.54 -0.79
N GLU A 84 -11.18 -13.17 -2.07
CA GLU A 84 -12.34 -12.84 -2.88
C GLU A 84 -12.43 -13.81 -4.06
N THR A 85 -13.66 -14.12 -4.48
CA THR A 85 -13.89 -14.94 -5.67
C THR A 85 -14.19 -14.02 -6.83
N GLN A 86 -13.38 -14.10 -7.89
CA GLN A 86 -13.55 -13.34 -9.12
C GLN A 86 -14.00 -14.29 -10.23
N GLU A 87 -15.19 -14.05 -10.77
CA GLU A 87 -15.76 -14.86 -11.86
C GLU A 87 -15.48 -14.22 -13.22
N VAL A 88 -14.93 -15.00 -14.16
CA VAL A 88 -14.65 -14.58 -15.53
C VAL A 88 -15.21 -15.63 -16.49
N GLY A 89 -16.49 -15.48 -16.84
CA GLY A 89 -17.18 -16.41 -17.71
C GLY A 89 -17.22 -17.83 -17.11
N PRO A 90 -16.65 -18.86 -17.77
CA PRO A 90 -16.62 -20.22 -17.24
C PRO A 90 -15.53 -20.44 -16.17
N PHE A 91 -14.72 -19.43 -15.85
CA PHE A 91 -13.59 -19.53 -14.92
C PHE A 91 -13.88 -18.78 -13.61
N GLU A 92 -13.33 -19.29 -12.51
CA GLU A 92 -13.29 -18.62 -11.21
C GLU A 92 -11.86 -18.54 -10.69
N TYR A 93 -11.54 -17.44 -10.01
CA TYR A 93 -10.26 -17.23 -9.33
C TYR A 93 -10.52 -16.88 -7.87
N HIS A 94 -9.69 -17.41 -6.97
CA HIS A 94 -9.69 -17.03 -5.57
C HIS A 94 -8.39 -16.30 -5.25
N ASP A 95 -8.45 -14.97 -5.09
CA ASP A 95 -7.29 -14.12 -4.86
C ASP A 95 -7.63 -13.03 -3.82
N LYS A 96 -6.59 -12.49 -3.17
CA LYS A 96 -6.66 -11.31 -2.29
C LYS A 96 -6.41 -10.00 -3.04
N MET A 97 -5.86 -10.10 -4.25
CA MET A 97 -5.54 -8.98 -5.11
C MET A 97 -6.70 -8.77 -6.09
N ALA A 98 -7.34 -7.61 -6.02
CA ALA A 98 -8.43 -7.20 -6.90
C ALA A 98 -8.16 -5.79 -7.40
#